data_AF-T0YLY6-F1
#
_entry.id   AF-T0YLY6-F1
#
_cell.length_a   1.000
_cell.length_b   1.000
_cell.length_c   1.000
_cell.angle_alpha   90.00
_cell.angle_beta   90.00
_cell.angle_gamma   90.00
#
_symmetry.space_group_name_H-M   'P 1'
#
loop_
_entity.id
_entity.type
_entity.pdbx_description
1 polymer ?
#
loop_
_entity_poly.entity_id
_entity_poly.type
_entity_poly.pdbx_seq_one_letter_code
_entity_poly.pdbx_strand_id
1 'polypeptide(L)'
;MPGWGGTRRLPRRIGAARARRWIYLGEPVPAREAERIGLVDRVVPREELLAAALALGGELARQPPIALAAAKYAVLEALDPGIDTGLRYELDLWARLFGTPDQKAGMRAFLEKRPFTSQDRAGFAEGSRGFPWATARPAHRAPRRSGRGKRADARVGTDTPRWLSW
;
A
#
# COMPACT_ATOMS: atom_id res chain seq x y z
N MET A 1 -11.90 -12.06 -17.34
CA MET A 1 -10.65 -11.28 -17.26
C MET A 1 -10.57 -10.53 -15.94
N PRO A 2 -9.52 -10.69 -15.13
CA PRO A 2 -9.37 -9.96 -13.86
C PRO A 2 -9.17 -8.45 -14.05
N GLY A 3 -9.92 -7.64 -13.30
CA GLY A 3 -9.75 -6.19 -13.21
C GLY A 3 -8.60 -5.76 -12.28
N TRP A 4 -8.40 -4.43 -12.14
CA TRP A 4 -7.48 -3.82 -11.15
C TRP A 4 -6.00 -4.26 -11.24
N GLY A 5 -5.58 -4.74 -12.41
CA GLY A 5 -4.20 -5.17 -12.67
C GLY A 5 -3.90 -6.61 -12.28
N GLY A 6 -4.91 -7.46 -12.05
CA GLY A 6 -4.71 -8.88 -11.71
C GLY A 6 -3.87 -9.65 -12.75
N THR A 7 -4.03 -9.36 -14.03
CA THR A 7 -3.24 -9.96 -15.13
C THR A 7 -1.78 -9.49 -15.18
N ARG A 8 -1.42 -8.44 -14.42
CA ARG A 8 -0.05 -7.94 -14.28
C ARG A 8 0.58 -8.39 -12.97
N ARG A 9 -0.12 -8.16 -11.85
CA ARG A 9 0.41 -8.35 -10.49
C ARG A 9 0.55 -9.83 -10.12
N LEU A 10 -0.43 -10.66 -10.46
CA LEU A 10 -0.41 -12.07 -10.09
C LEU A 10 0.74 -12.83 -10.78
N PRO A 11 0.94 -12.75 -12.11
CA PRO A 11 2.09 -13.38 -12.77
C PRO A 11 3.45 -12.93 -12.23
N ARG A 12 3.59 -11.66 -11.82
CA ARG A 12 4.83 -11.15 -11.21
C ARG A 12 5.12 -11.75 -9.85
N ARG A 13 4.07 -12.07 -9.08
CA ARG A 13 4.21 -12.58 -7.72
C ARG A 13 4.42 -14.10 -7.68
N ILE A 14 3.77 -14.85 -8.56
CA ILE A 14 3.75 -16.34 -8.50
C ILE A 14 4.18 -17.03 -9.80
N GLY A 15 4.64 -16.28 -10.80
CA GLY A 15 4.99 -16.76 -12.13
C GLY A 15 3.79 -16.91 -13.07
N ALA A 16 4.02 -16.73 -14.38
CA ALA A 16 2.97 -16.74 -15.39
C ALA A 16 2.24 -18.09 -15.50
N ALA A 17 2.97 -19.21 -15.39
CA ALA A 17 2.38 -20.54 -15.52
C ALA A 17 1.30 -20.81 -14.46
N ARG A 18 1.61 -20.52 -13.18
CA ARG A 18 0.65 -20.69 -12.08
C ARG A 18 -0.49 -19.69 -12.17
N ALA A 19 -0.17 -18.42 -12.47
CA ALA A 19 -1.18 -17.37 -12.59
C ALA A 19 -2.24 -17.68 -13.65
N ARG A 20 -1.85 -18.29 -14.79
CA ARG A 20 -2.79 -18.68 -15.85
C ARG A 20 -3.90 -19.59 -15.35
N ARG A 21 -3.57 -20.60 -14.53
CA ARG A 21 -4.57 -21.51 -13.97
C ARG A 21 -5.70 -20.76 -13.27
N TRP A 22 -5.37 -19.85 -12.37
CA TRP A 22 -6.36 -19.09 -11.61
C TRP A 22 -7.03 -17.97 -12.42
N ILE A 23 -6.31 -17.36 -13.35
CA ILE A 23 -6.88 -16.34 -14.24
C ILE A 23 -7.90 -16.96 -15.21
N TYR A 24 -7.64 -18.16 -15.71
CA TYR A 24 -8.47 -18.81 -16.72
C TYR A 24 -9.63 -19.59 -16.12
N LEU A 25 -9.39 -20.30 -15.01
CA LEU A 25 -10.39 -21.20 -14.41
C LEU A 25 -11.13 -20.57 -13.24
N GLY A 26 -10.63 -19.47 -12.66
CA GLY A 26 -11.28 -18.79 -11.53
C GLY A 26 -11.34 -19.63 -10.25
N GLU A 27 -10.45 -20.62 -10.10
CA GLU A 27 -10.43 -21.50 -8.94
C GLU A 27 -10.09 -20.74 -7.64
N PRO A 28 -10.70 -21.13 -6.49
CA PRO A 28 -10.29 -20.64 -5.19
C PRO A 28 -8.84 -21.03 -4.85
N VAL A 29 -8.15 -20.16 -4.11
CA VAL A 29 -6.78 -20.40 -3.66
C VAL A 29 -6.77 -20.76 -2.17
N PRO A 30 -6.37 -21.98 -1.78
CA PRO A 30 -6.20 -22.33 -0.37
C PRO A 30 -5.10 -21.49 0.29
N ALA A 31 -5.30 -21.07 1.55
CA ALA A 31 -4.38 -20.17 2.25
C ALA A 31 -2.94 -20.71 2.31
N ARG A 32 -2.76 -21.99 2.67
CA ARG A 32 -1.43 -22.64 2.74
C ARG A 32 -0.74 -22.71 1.37
N GLU A 33 -1.50 -22.92 0.31
CA GLU A 33 -0.95 -22.86 -1.05
C GLU A 33 -0.55 -21.43 -1.39
N ALA A 34 -1.36 -20.42 -1.06
CA ALA A 34 -1.03 -19.01 -1.26
C ALA A 34 0.29 -18.62 -0.58
N GLU A 35 0.53 -19.08 0.65
CA GLU A 35 1.79 -18.87 1.38
C GLU A 35 2.97 -19.56 0.69
N ARG A 36 2.83 -20.85 0.39
CA ARG A 36 3.88 -21.67 -0.23
C ARG A 36 4.40 -21.09 -1.55
N ILE A 37 3.52 -20.45 -2.32
CA ILE A 37 3.86 -19.89 -3.62
C ILE A 37 4.24 -18.40 -3.58
N GLY A 38 4.25 -17.79 -2.39
CA GLY A 38 4.56 -16.37 -2.22
C GLY A 38 3.44 -15.41 -2.62
N LEU A 39 2.19 -15.89 -2.77
CA LEU A 39 1.04 -15.00 -2.98
C LEU A 39 0.78 -14.15 -1.72
N VAL A 40 0.86 -14.76 -0.54
CA VAL A 40 0.78 -14.09 0.76
C VAL A 40 2.05 -14.35 1.57
N ASP A 41 2.39 -13.46 2.49
CA ASP A 41 3.65 -13.54 3.24
C ASP A 41 3.55 -14.46 4.48
N ARG A 42 2.35 -14.63 5.05
CA ARG A 42 2.11 -15.46 6.24
C ARG A 42 0.66 -15.94 6.34
N VAL A 43 0.45 -17.15 6.82
CA VAL A 43 -0.87 -17.72 7.18
C VAL A 43 -0.93 -18.06 8.67
N VAL A 44 -1.97 -17.54 9.32
CA VAL A 44 -2.23 -17.72 10.76
C VAL A 44 -3.64 -18.30 10.98
N PRO A 45 -3.94 -18.87 12.16
CA PRO A 45 -5.30 -19.20 12.56
C PRO A 45 -6.24 -18.00 12.42
N ARG A 46 -7.52 -18.26 12.13
CA ARG A 46 -8.50 -17.21 11.84
C ARG A 46 -8.66 -16.25 13.03
N GLU A 47 -8.63 -16.80 14.23
CA GLU A 47 -8.79 -16.12 15.51
C GLU A 47 -7.63 -15.16 15.80
N GLU A 48 -6.46 -15.42 15.20
CA GLU A 48 -5.24 -14.60 15.37
C GLU A 48 -5.04 -13.58 14.26
N LEU A 49 -5.84 -13.62 13.18
CA LEU A 49 -5.64 -12.81 11.97
C LEU A 49 -5.47 -11.31 12.28
N LEU A 50 -6.37 -10.75 13.09
CA LEU A 50 -6.33 -9.32 13.41
C LEU A 50 -5.12 -8.97 14.27
N ALA A 51 -4.82 -9.79 15.27
CA ALA A 51 -3.67 -9.58 16.17
C ALA A 51 -2.35 -9.63 15.38
N ALA A 52 -2.18 -10.62 14.51
CA ALA A 52 -0.99 -10.75 13.67
C ALA A 52 -0.85 -9.57 12.69
N ALA A 53 -1.95 -9.13 12.07
CA ALA A 53 -1.94 -7.98 11.16
C ALA A 53 -1.59 -6.67 11.89
N LEU A 54 -2.15 -6.44 13.08
CA LEU A 54 -1.85 -5.27 13.90
C LEU A 54 -0.42 -5.28 14.43
N ALA A 55 0.13 -6.44 14.77
CA ALA A 55 1.53 -6.57 15.19
C ALA A 55 2.48 -6.13 14.07
N LEU A 56 2.28 -6.65 12.84
CA LEU A 56 3.06 -6.21 11.66
C LEU A 56 2.84 -4.73 11.36
N GLY A 57 1.60 -4.25 11.44
CA GLY A 57 1.26 -2.84 11.28
C GLY A 57 1.99 -1.96 12.31
N GLY A 58 2.10 -2.40 13.55
CA GLY A 58 2.85 -1.74 14.62
C GLY A 58 4.35 -1.72 14.37
N GLU A 59 4.92 -2.79 13.82
CA GLU A 59 6.33 -2.82 13.40
C GLU A 59 6.62 -1.83 12.28
N LEU A 60 5.80 -1.81 11.22
CA LEU A 60 5.91 -0.85 10.12
C LEU A 60 5.68 0.59 10.62
N ALA A 61 4.72 0.77 11.53
CA ALA A 61 4.48 2.03 12.22
C ALA A 61 5.55 2.35 13.27
N ARG A 62 6.71 1.69 13.34
CA ARG A 62 7.88 2.21 14.06
C ARG A 62 9.00 2.69 13.14
N GLN A 63 8.89 2.39 11.85
CA GLN A 63 9.88 2.77 10.86
C GLN A 63 9.74 4.24 10.40
N PRO A 64 10.80 4.82 9.82
CA PRO A 64 10.75 6.12 9.16
C PRO A 64 9.73 6.11 8.00
N PRO A 65 8.65 6.90 8.05
CA PRO A 65 7.56 6.79 7.08
C PRO A 65 7.96 7.24 5.67
N ILE A 66 8.85 8.23 5.54
CA ILE A 66 9.33 8.72 4.24
C ILE A 66 10.26 7.68 3.60
N ALA A 67 11.15 7.05 4.38
CA ALA A 67 12.00 5.97 3.88
C ALA A 67 11.19 4.74 3.47
N LEU A 68 10.16 4.37 4.25
CA LEU A 68 9.24 3.30 3.86
C LEU A 68 8.51 3.62 2.55
N ALA A 69 8.06 4.86 2.37
CA ALA A 69 7.44 5.29 1.13
C ALA A 69 8.42 5.20 -0.04
N ALA A 70 9.65 5.71 0.11
CA ALA A 70 10.70 5.62 -0.90
C ALA A 70 10.98 4.16 -1.30
N ALA A 71 11.19 3.27 -0.31
CA ALA A 71 11.42 1.85 -0.56
C ALA A 71 10.24 1.20 -1.32
N LYS A 72 9.00 1.52 -0.94
CA LYS A 72 7.81 1.02 -1.64
C LYS A 72 7.77 1.47 -3.10
N TYR A 73 8.11 2.73 -3.39
CA TYR A 73 8.16 3.23 -4.75
C TYR A 73 9.29 2.59 -5.56
N ALA A 74 10.50 2.49 -4.99
CA ALA A 74 11.63 1.85 -5.64
C ALA A 74 11.33 0.39 -6.01
N VAL A 75 10.75 -0.38 -5.08
CA VAL A 75 10.37 -1.79 -5.33
C VAL A 75 9.32 -1.89 -6.43
N LEU A 76 8.34 -0.98 -6.50
CA LEU A 76 7.31 -1.03 -7.53
C LEU A 76 7.87 -0.67 -8.91
N GLU A 77 8.71 0.36 -9.01
CA GLU A 77 9.33 0.76 -10.26
C GLU A 77 10.35 -0.28 -10.75
N ALA A 78 11.08 -0.96 -9.87
CA ALA A 78 12.02 -2.01 -10.25
C ALA A 78 11.35 -3.18 -11.02
N LEU A 79 10.02 -3.33 -10.95
CA LEU A 79 9.27 -4.40 -11.61
C LEU A 79 8.94 -4.13 -13.10
N ASP A 80 9.17 -2.93 -13.62
CA ASP A 80 8.72 -2.53 -14.97
C ASP A 80 9.84 -2.33 -16.02
N PRO A 81 10.81 -1.41 -15.88
CA PRO A 81 11.70 -0.99 -16.97
C PRO A 81 13.09 -1.67 -16.99
N GLY A 82 13.29 -2.78 -16.26
CA GLY A 82 14.58 -3.47 -16.14
C GLY A 82 15.50 -2.89 -15.07
N ILE A 83 16.58 -3.61 -14.75
CA ILE A 83 17.42 -3.35 -13.57
C ILE A 83 18.08 -1.97 -13.58
N ASP A 84 18.64 -1.53 -14.71
CA ASP A 84 19.36 -0.24 -14.79
C ASP A 84 18.46 0.96 -14.53
N THR A 85 17.25 0.94 -15.07
CA THR A 85 16.27 2.00 -14.86
C THR A 85 15.78 1.99 -13.40
N GLY A 86 15.55 0.81 -12.84
CA GLY A 86 15.22 0.64 -11.43
C GLY A 86 16.29 1.20 -10.50
N LEU A 87 17.57 0.89 -10.76
CA LEU A 87 18.71 1.39 -9.96
C LEU A 87 18.85 2.92 -10.03
N ARG A 88 18.65 3.52 -11.21
CA ARG A 88 18.65 5.00 -11.34
C ARG A 88 17.52 5.64 -10.55
N TYR A 89 16.33 5.03 -10.56
CA TYR A 89 15.19 5.51 -9.81
C TYR A 89 15.39 5.35 -8.30
N GLU A 90 15.92 4.21 -7.86
CA GLU A 90 16.30 3.99 -6.46
C GLU A 90 17.32 5.02 -5.99
N LEU A 91 18.37 5.28 -6.77
CA LEU A 91 19.41 6.25 -6.44
C LEU A 91 18.83 7.66 -6.22
N ASP A 92 17.91 8.10 -7.07
CA ASP A 92 17.24 9.40 -6.92
C ASP A 92 16.42 9.47 -5.62
N LEU A 93 15.60 8.45 -5.34
CA LEU A 93 14.82 8.39 -4.10
C LEU A 93 15.72 8.33 -2.87
N TRP A 94 16.78 7.52 -2.93
CA TRP A 94 17.73 7.35 -1.84
C TRP A 94 18.50 8.64 -1.55
N ALA A 95 18.96 9.35 -2.58
CA ALA A 95 19.62 10.65 -2.42
C ALA A 95 18.72 11.68 -1.73
N ARG A 96 17.42 11.72 -2.06
CA ARG A 96 16.45 12.61 -1.42
C ARG A 96 16.28 12.31 0.08
N LEU A 97 16.43 11.06 0.51
CA LEU A 97 16.30 10.68 1.93
C LEU A 97 17.34 11.35 2.82
N PHE A 98 18.54 11.69 2.32
CA PHE A 98 19.55 12.42 3.10
C PHE A 98 19.11 13.83 3.50
N GLY A 99 18.08 14.38 2.85
CA GLY A 99 17.44 15.63 3.26
C GLY A 99 16.50 15.49 4.47
N THR A 100 16.12 14.27 4.83
CA THR A 100 15.06 14.02 5.83
C THR A 100 15.58 14.10 7.28
N PRO A 101 14.78 14.64 8.22
CA PRO A 101 15.05 14.56 9.65
C PRO A 101 15.34 13.14 10.15
N ASP A 102 14.58 12.13 9.70
CA ASP A 102 14.76 10.75 10.13
C ASP A 102 16.10 10.17 9.70
N GLN A 103 16.60 10.50 8.51
CA GLN A 103 17.92 10.04 8.07
C GLN A 103 19.02 10.57 9.00
N LYS A 104 18.99 11.86 9.35
CA LYS A 104 19.96 12.48 10.26
C LYS A 104 19.86 11.91 11.67
N ALA A 105 18.63 11.80 12.19
CA ALA A 105 18.37 11.27 13.52
C ALA A 105 18.74 9.78 13.64
N GLY A 106 18.46 8.99 12.59
CA GLY A 106 18.80 7.58 12.49
C GLY A 106 20.31 7.35 12.47
N MET A 107 21.04 8.10 11.64
CA MET A 107 22.51 8.01 11.58
C MET A 107 23.14 8.33 12.95
N ARG A 108 22.67 9.40 13.59
CA ARG A 108 23.14 9.77 14.93
C ARG A 108 22.82 8.69 15.96
N ALA A 109 21.58 8.19 15.99
CA ALA A 109 21.17 7.13 16.92
C ALA A 109 22.00 5.85 16.74
N PHE A 110 22.34 5.50 15.49
CA PHE A 110 23.21 4.37 15.17
C PHE A 110 24.63 4.57 15.72
N LEU A 111 25.26 5.72 15.47
CA LEU A 111 26.60 6.05 15.98
C LEU A 111 26.64 6.08 17.52
N GLU A 112 25.59 6.61 18.13
CA GLU A 112 25.41 6.71 19.59
C GLU A 112 24.92 5.39 20.23
N LYS A 113 24.67 4.34 19.43
CA LYS A 113 24.16 3.03 19.87
C LYS A 113 22.90 3.12 20.76
N ARG A 114 22.01 4.04 20.43
CA ARG A 114 20.75 4.25 21.17
C ARG A 114 19.52 3.95 20.30
N PRO A 115 18.35 3.74 20.91
CA PRO A 115 17.11 3.59 20.16
C PRO A 115 16.82 4.80 19.26
N PHE A 116 16.35 4.51 18.05
CA PHE A 116 15.85 5.50 17.10
C PHE A 116 14.33 5.66 17.25
N THR A 117 13.88 6.91 17.16
CA THR A 117 12.47 7.28 17.07
C THR A 117 12.29 8.23 15.89
N SER A 118 11.33 7.90 15.02
CA SER A 118 10.99 8.73 13.85
C SER A 118 10.45 10.10 14.28
N GLN A 119 11.01 11.13 13.64
CA GLN A 119 10.65 12.55 13.73
C GLN A 119 9.75 12.96 12.55
N ASP A 120 9.85 12.29 11.40
CA ASP A 120 9.11 12.63 10.18
C ASP A 120 7.63 12.22 10.18
N ARG A 121 7.15 11.58 11.24
CA ARG A 121 5.75 11.14 11.30
C ARG A 121 4.76 12.28 11.36
N ALA A 122 4.98 13.25 12.26
CA ALA A 122 4.10 14.42 12.38
C ALA A 122 4.21 15.33 11.13
N GLY A 123 5.40 15.38 10.53
CA GLY A 123 5.71 16.19 9.36
C GLY A 123 5.66 15.45 8.02
N PHE A 124 5.04 14.26 7.92
CA PHE A 124 5.19 13.39 6.76
C PHE A 124 4.91 14.10 5.42
N ALA A 125 3.84 14.90 5.36
CA ALA A 125 3.48 15.62 4.14
C ALA A 125 4.52 16.69 3.76
N GLU A 126 5.11 17.36 4.74
CA GLU A 126 6.14 18.37 4.54
C GLU A 126 7.50 17.74 4.20
N GLY A 127 7.93 16.73 4.95
CA GLY A 127 9.16 16.00 4.68
C GLY A 127 9.12 15.22 3.37
N SER A 128 7.91 14.88 2.89
CA SER A 128 7.71 14.29 1.56
C SER A 128 7.85 15.29 0.41
N ARG A 129 7.99 16.60 0.66
CA ARG A 129 8.19 17.58 -0.42
C ARG A 129 9.43 17.22 -1.21
N GLY A 130 9.27 17.10 -2.53
CA GLY A 130 10.32 16.63 -3.42
C GLY A 130 10.27 15.14 -3.72
N PHE A 131 9.41 14.34 -3.10
CA PHE A 131 9.21 12.95 -3.52
C PHE A 131 8.07 12.82 -4.54
N PRO A 132 8.08 11.79 -5.41
CA PRO A 132 7.07 11.60 -6.46
C PRO A 132 5.63 11.50 -5.94
N TRP A 133 5.43 10.98 -4.73
CA TRP A 133 4.09 10.86 -4.14
C TRP A 133 3.53 12.16 -3.57
N ALA A 134 4.35 13.18 -3.33
CA ALA A 134 3.86 14.44 -2.81
C ALA A 134 3.00 15.20 -3.82
N THR A 135 3.23 14.97 -5.11
CA THR A 135 2.44 15.53 -6.22
C THR A 135 1.42 14.54 -6.77
N ALA A 136 1.52 13.25 -6.41
CA ALA A 136 0.55 12.25 -6.79
C ALA A 136 -0.82 12.59 -6.19
N ARG A 137 -1.81 12.87 -7.04
CA ARG A 137 -3.19 13.07 -6.60
C ARG A 137 -3.68 11.77 -5.93
N PRO A 138 -4.26 11.82 -4.72
CA PRO A 138 -4.88 10.65 -4.12
C PRO A 138 -5.97 10.12 -5.06
N ALA A 139 -5.85 8.88 -5.51
CA ALA A 139 -6.81 8.25 -6.43
C ALA A 139 -8.23 8.13 -5.85
N HIS A 140 -8.40 8.35 -4.54
CA HIS A 140 -9.66 8.22 -3.83
C HIS A 140 -9.90 9.45 -2.93
N ARG A 141 -10.08 10.63 -3.52
CA ARG A 141 -10.67 11.73 -2.73
C ARG A 141 -12.16 11.42 -2.58
N ALA A 142 -12.60 11.08 -1.36
CA ALA A 142 -14.02 10.99 -1.05
C ALA A 142 -14.71 12.28 -1.54
N PRO A 143 -15.88 12.19 -2.19
CA PRO A 143 -16.57 13.38 -2.68
C PRO A 143 -16.75 14.34 -1.50
N ARG A 144 -16.30 15.60 -1.68
CA ARG A 144 -16.57 16.65 -0.69
C ARG A 144 -18.07 16.67 -0.52
N ARG A 145 -18.57 16.39 0.69
CA ARG A 145 -19.96 16.60 1.05
C ARG A 145 -20.24 18.09 0.83
N SER A 146 -20.75 18.44 -0.36
CA SER A 146 -21.22 19.79 -0.62
C SER A 146 -22.38 20.01 0.33
N GLY A 147 -22.21 20.90 1.31
CA GLY A 147 -23.29 21.35 2.16
C GLY A 147 -24.36 22.01 1.30
N ARG A 148 -25.34 21.21 0.86
CA ARG A 148 -26.61 21.70 0.35
C ARG A 148 -27.61 21.50 1.48
N GLY A 149 -27.90 22.58 2.20
CA GLY A 149 -29.04 22.64 3.09
C GLY A 149 -30.29 22.25 2.30
N LYS A 150 -30.94 21.17 2.70
CA LYS A 150 -32.29 20.86 2.25
C LYS A 150 -33.25 21.50 3.24
N ARG A 151 -33.92 22.57 2.79
CA ARG A 151 -35.24 22.94 3.32
C ARG A 151 -36.13 21.71 3.13
N ALA A 152 -36.78 21.31 4.22
CA ALA A 152 -37.82 20.30 4.19
C ALA A 152 -39.03 20.88 3.47
N ASP A 153 -39.53 20.18 2.46
CA ASP A 153 -40.96 20.16 2.21
C ASP A 153 -41.40 18.78 1.75
N ALA A 154 -42.59 18.41 2.19
CA ALA A 154 -43.14 17.08 2.23
C ALA A 154 -43.65 16.60 0.86
N ARG A 155 -43.59 15.28 0.62
CA ARG A 155 -44.78 14.41 0.48
C ARG A 155 -44.37 12.97 0.17
N VAL A 156 -45.19 12.08 0.71
CA VAL A 156 -45.12 10.62 0.71
C VAL A 156 -45.42 10.06 -0.69
N GLY A 157 -44.66 9.05 -1.10
CA GLY A 157 -44.89 8.25 -2.30
C GLY A 157 -44.22 6.89 -2.12
N THR A 158 -45.03 5.90 -1.78
CA THR A 158 -44.66 4.49 -1.64
C THR A 158 -44.30 3.90 -3.00
N ASP A 159 -43.05 3.45 -3.19
CA ASP A 159 -42.76 2.36 -4.13
C ASP A 159 -41.37 1.77 -3.88
N THR A 160 -41.32 0.47 -3.62
CA THR A 160 -40.09 -0.27 -3.33
C THR A 160 -39.74 -1.13 -4.56
N PRO A 161 -38.60 -0.92 -5.25
CA PRO A 161 -38.19 -1.83 -6.30
C PRO A 161 -37.51 -3.08 -5.73
N ARG A 162 -38.09 -4.21 -6.11
CA ARG A 162 -37.85 -5.56 -5.63
C ARG A 162 -36.79 -6.25 -6.49
N TRP A 163 -35.50 -6.03 -6.24
CA TRP A 163 -34.42 -6.80 -6.90
C TRP A 163 -33.18 -6.92 -6.01
N LEU A 164 -32.98 -8.09 -5.40
CA LEU A 164 -31.69 -8.76 -5.12
C LEU A 164 -31.95 -10.01 -4.26
N SER A 165 -32.24 -11.12 -4.94
CA SER A 165 -32.05 -12.48 -4.43
C SER A 165 -31.22 -13.21 -5.48
N TRP A 166 -29.94 -13.45 -5.15
CA TRP A 166 -29.08 -14.62 -5.37
C TRP A 166 -27.65 -14.20 -4.99
#